data_AF-A0A1A0HH47-F1
#
_entry.id   AF-A0A1A0HH47-F1
#
_cell.length_a   1.000
_cell.length_b   1.000
_cell.length_c   1.000
_cell.angle_alpha   90.00
_cell.angle_beta   90.00
_cell.angle_gamma   90.00
#
_symmetry.space_group_name_H-M   'P 1'
#
loop_
_entity.id
_entity.type
_entity.pdbx_description
1 polymer ?
#
loop_
_entity_poly.entity_id
_entity_poly.type
_entity_poly.pdbx_seq_one_letter_code
_entity_poly.pdbx_strand_id
1 'polypeptide(L)'
;MEDLKPNQRLHLYPQERLQTVGAIAAMAGSAQGFFNGVKLSSLRYLTENAHRLPKTVGGWYFYHKKKNYIMLLAGFRQAATLAIKYSAGASAFLGLEAGLDYVRGTTDFLNTTAVGTVSSYIFGSANHMTRVQKWSFVKKGSLLALCYGMAQDALIYGRGGNVWYTKFGAGTSNIKI
;
A
#
# COMPACT_ATOMS: atom_id res chain seq x y z
N MET A 1 -5.19 20.74 -23.00
CA MET A 1 -4.55 19.41 -22.92
C MET A 1 -5.66 18.41 -23.09
N GLU A 2 -5.70 17.70 -24.21
CA GLU A 2 -6.79 16.79 -24.55
C GLU A 2 -6.82 15.63 -23.55
N ASP A 3 -7.95 15.47 -22.83
CA ASP A 3 -8.11 14.46 -21.79
C ASP A 3 -8.21 13.09 -22.45
N LEU A 4 -7.07 12.42 -22.61
CA LEU A 4 -6.95 11.28 -23.50
C LEU A 4 -7.84 10.08 -23.09
N LYS A 5 -8.26 9.92 -21.81
CA LYS A 5 -9.01 8.72 -21.33
C LYS A 5 -9.86 8.93 -20.06
N PRO A 6 -11.15 9.31 -20.18
CA PRO A 6 -12.02 9.53 -19.01
C PRO A 6 -12.38 8.25 -18.22
N ASN A 7 -12.25 7.06 -18.81
CA ASN A 7 -12.67 5.79 -18.19
C ASN A 7 -11.52 4.99 -17.54
N GLN A 8 -10.28 5.44 -17.62
CA GLN A 8 -9.14 4.70 -17.06
C GLN A 8 -8.88 5.09 -15.60
N ARG A 9 -8.79 4.08 -14.73
CA ARG A 9 -8.44 4.25 -13.31
C ARG A 9 -7.08 4.94 -13.19
N LEU A 10 -7.05 6.11 -12.53
CA LEU A 10 -5.89 6.98 -12.34
C LEU A 10 -5.26 7.57 -13.63
N HIS A 11 -5.98 7.57 -14.77
CA HIS A 11 -5.51 8.07 -16.08
C HIS A 11 -4.25 7.41 -16.66
N LEU A 12 -3.81 6.29 -16.10
CA LEU A 12 -2.62 5.58 -16.55
C LEU A 12 -3.01 4.26 -17.20
N TYR A 13 -2.23 3.82 -18.20
CA TYR A 13 -2.35 2.46 -18.68
C TYR A 13 -2.07 1.46 -17.55
N PRO A 14 -2.66 0.24 -17.57
CA PRO A 14 -2.43 -0.77 -16.54
C PRO A 14 -0.94 -1.04 -16.25
N GLN A 15 -0.09 -0.99 -17.27
CA GLN A 15 1.36 -1.19 -17.16
C GLN A 15 2.07 -0.02 -16.46
N GLU A 16 1.75 1.22 -16.86
CA GLU A 16 2.32 2.43 -16.25
C GLU A 16 1.86 2.61 -14.79
N ARG A 17 0.61 2.23 -14.50
CA ARG A 17 0.04 2.24 -13.15
C ARG A 17 0.81 1.29 -12.23
N LEU A 18 1.18 0.11 -12.73
CA LEU A 18 1.94 -0.87 -11.94
C LEU A 18 3.32 -0.32 -11.55
N GLN A 19 4.02 0.30 -12.49
CA GLN A 19 5.36 0.85 -12.25
C GLN A 19 5.33 2.05 -11.30
N THR A 20 4.42 2.99 -11.54
CA THR A 20 4.29 4.22 -10.73
C THR A 20 3.84 3.91 -9.31
N VAL A 21 2.78 3.12 -9.14
CA VAL A 21 2.29 2.75 -7.80
C VAL A 21 3.29 1.83 -7.09
N GLY A 22 3.94 0.92 -7.80
CA GLY A 22 5.02 0.08 -7.26
C GLY A 22 6.19 0.91 -6.73
N ALA A 23 6.61 1.95 -7.47
CA ALA A 23 7.67 2.87 -7.03
C ALA A 23 7.25 3.69 -5.80
N ILE A 24 6.02 4.23 -5.77
CA ILE A 24 5.49 4.97 -4.62
C ILE A 24 5.38 4.07 -3.40
N ALA A 25 4.88 2.85 -3.55
CA ALA A 25 4.78 1.87 -2.49
C ALA A 25 6.17 1.47 -1.96
N ALA A 26 7.16 1.31 -2.84
CA ALA A 26 8.55 1.06 -2.45
C ALA A 26 9.13 2.21 -1.62
N MET A 27 8.90 3.47 -2.02
CA MET A 27 9.37 4.65 -1.28
C MET A 27 8.72 4.74 0.11
N ALA A 28 7.39 4.58 0.18
CA ALA A 28 6.67 4.59 1.44
C ALA A 28 7.12 3.46 2.38
N GLY A 29 7.28 2.24 1.84
CA GLY A 29 7.80 1.08 2.57
C GLY A 29 9.25 1.25 3.04
N SER A 30 10.09 1.88 2.22
CA SER A 30 11.48 2.19 2.58
C SER A 30 11.56 3.18 3.73
N ALA A 31 10.80 4.28 3.67
CA ALA A 31 10.77 5.27 4.73
C ALA A 31 10.29 4.65 6.06
N GLN A 32 9.16 3.93 6.01
CA GLN A 32 8.62 3.25 7.18
C GLN A 32 9.59 2.20 7.75
N GLY A 33 10.27 1.45 6.88
CA GLY A 33 11.27 0.45 7.28
C GLY A 33 12.50 1.06 7.92
N PHE A 34 12.98 2.18 7.37
CA PHE A 34 14.11 2.91 7.92
C PHE A 34 13.82 3.41 9.33
N PHE A 35 12.71 4.11 9.55
CA PHE A 35 12.35 4.65 10.88
C PHE A 35 12.19 3.54 11.92
N ASN A 36 11.51 2.45 11.56
CA ASN A 36 11.33 1.32 12.46
C ASN A 36 12.66 0.63 12.78
N GLY A 37 13.54 0.45 11.80
CA GLY A 37 14.85 -0.17 11.99
C GLY A 37 15.79 0.67 12.84
N VAL A 38 15.82 1.98 12.62
CA VAL A 38 16.59 2.93 13.43
C VAL A 38 16.09 2.94 14.88
N LYS A 39 14.77 2.98 15.10
CA LYS A 39 14.18 2.98 16.44
C LYS A 39 14.50 1.69 17.21
N LEU A 40 14.29 0.53 16.57
CA LEU A 40 14.51 -0.76 17.21
C LEU A 40 15.99 -1.01 17.53
N SER A 41 16.88 -0.71 16.60
CA SER A 41 18.33 -0.87 16.78
C SER A 41 18.88 0.10 17.83
N SER A 42 18.36 1.33 17.91
CA SER A 42 18.72 2.28 18.97
C SER A 42 18.36 1.74 20.35
N LEU A 43 17.12 1.26 20.52
CA LEU A 43 16.67 0.70 21.80
C LEU A 43 17.51 -0.51 22.19
N ARG A 44 17.76 -1.43 21.24
CA ARG A 44 18.61 -2.59 21.46
C ARG A 44 20.04 -2.21 21.86
N TYR A 45 20.64 -1.23 21.19
CA TYR A 45 21.98 -0.77 21.51
C TYR A 45 22.05 -0.15 22.91
N LEU A 46 21.03 0.61 23.32
CA LEU A 46 20.92 1.17 24.66
C LEU A 46 20.81 0.06 25.71
N THR A 47 19.98 -0.95 25.49
CA THR A 47 19.83 -2.07 26.44
C THR A 47 21.12 -2.89 26.55
N GLU A 48 21.79 -3.19 25.44
CA GLU A 48 23.04 -3.97 25.43
C GLU A 48 24.17 -3.23 26.15
N ASN A 49 24.21 -1.89 26.06
CA ASN A 49 25.30 -1.09 26.63
C ASN A 49 24.91 -0.34 27.92
N ALA A 50 23.71 -0.56 28.48
CA ALA A 50 23.26 0.10 29.70
C ALA A 50 24.24 -0.10 30.88
N HIS A 51 24.93 -1.24 30.91
CA HIS A 51 25.92 -1.58 31.93
C HIS A 51 27.37 -1.15 31.57
N ARG A 52 27.64 -0.70 30.33
CA ARG A 52 28.98 -0.31 29.83
C ARG A 52 28.99 1.14 29.36
N LEU A 53 28.57 2.04 30.23
CA LEU A 53 28.58 3.48 29.94
C LEU A 53 30.02 4.01 30.00
N PRO A 54 30.49 4.73 28.95
CA PRO A 54 31.83 5.30 28.95
C PRO A 54 31.97 6.38 30.03
N LYS A 55 33.13 6.38 30.71
CA LYS A 55 33.46 7.35 31.77
C LYS A 55 34.29 8.54 31.26
N THR A 56 34.85 8.45 30.05
CA THR A 56 35.71 9.48 29.44
C THR A 56 35.01 10.17 28.27
N VAL A 57 35.39 11.42 28.00
CA VAL A 57 34.84 12.20 26.87
C VAL A 57 35.13 11.52 25.52
N GLY A 58 36.35 10.98 25.33
CA GLY A 58 36.70 10.21 24.14
C GLY A 58 35.90 8.92 23.98
N GLY A 59 35.57 8.23 25.08
CA GLY A 59 34.71 7.04 25.06
C GLY A 59 33.29 7.35 24.57
N TRP A 60 32.75 8.50 24.94
CA TRP A 60 31.44 8.97 24.46
C TRP A 60 31.40 9.24 22.96
N TYR A 61 32.50 9.72 22.38
CA TYR A 61 32.59 9.90 20.92
C TYR A 61 32.50 8.55 20.19
N PHE A 62 33.29 7.55 20.60
CA PHE A 62 33.26 6.22 19.99
C PHE A 62 31.92 5.50 20.20
N TYR A 63 31.29 5.72 21.36
CA TYR A 63 29.96 5.21 21.66
C TYR A 63 28.92 5.71 20.65
N HIS A 64 28.84 7.04 20.46
CA HIS A 64 27.89 7.63 19.51
C HIS A 64 28.19 7.28 18.06
N LYS A 65 29.48 7.23 17.67
CA LYS A 65 29.89 6.80 16.33
C LYS A 65 29.44 5.37 16.03
N LYS A 66 29.67 4.45 16.97
CA LYS A 66 29.25 3.04 16.84
C LYS A 66 27.73 2.91 16.83
N LYS A 67 27.03 3.64 17.72
CA LYS A 67 25.56 3.68 17.79
C LYS A 67 24.96 4.10 16.45
N ASN A 68 25.42 5.21 15.88
CA ASN A 68 24.92 5.73 14.61
C ASN A 68 25.18 4.76 13.45
N TYR A 69 26.36 4.11 13.41
CA TYR A 69 26.66 3.10 12.40
C TYR A 69 25.69 1.91 12.45
N ILE A 70 25.46 1.33 13.63
CA ILE A 70 24.55 0.20 13.81
C ILE A 70 23.11 0.60 13.45
N MET A 71 22.68 1.80 13.86
CA MET A 71 21.35 2.32 13.56
C MET A 71 21.11 2.50 12.06
N LEU A 72 22.07 3.11 11.35
CA LEU A 72 21.97 3.31 9.90
C LEU A 72 21.96 1.98 9.15
N LEU A 73 22.86 1.05 9.49
CA LEU A 73 22.92 -0.26 8.83
C LEU A 73 21.63 -1.05 9.01
N ALA A 74 21.08 -1.07 10.24
CA ALA A 74 19.81 -1.72 10.52
C ALA A 74 18.64 -1.04 9.80
N GLY A 75 18.62 0.30 9.76
CA GLY A 75 17.65 1.10 9.03
C GLY A 75 17.61 0.77 7.54
N PHE A 76 18.77 0.77 6.86
CA PHE A 76 18.84 0.44 5.44
C PHE A 76 18.45 -1.00 5.13
N ARG A 77 18.86 -1.97 5.97
CA ARG A 77 18.47 -3.38 5.79
C ARG A 77 16.95 -3.56 5.89
N GLN A 78 16.32 -2.91 6.86
CA GLN A 78 14.87 -2.99 7.03
C GLN A 78 14.12 -2.21 5.95
N ALA A 79 14.64 -1.05 5.53
CA ALA A 79 14.10 -0.28 4.41
C ALA A 79 14.05 -1.12 3.12
N ALA A 80 15.17 -1.75 2.73
CA ALA A 80 15.24 -2.60 1.55
C ALA A 80 14.24 -3.77 1.61
N THR A 81 14.14 -4.43 2.77
CA THR A 81 13.22 -5.56 2.96
C THR A 81 11.75 -5.14 2.84
N LEU A 82 11.37 -4.00 3.43
CA LEU A 82 10.00 -3.51 3.35
C LEU A 82 9.68 -2.90 1.98
N ALA A 83 10.63 -2.25 1.32
CA ALA A 83 10.45 -1.72 -0.04
C ALA A 83 9.99 -2.81 -1.01
N ILE A 84 10.68 -3.95 -1.00
CA ILE A 84 10.35 -5.09 -1.86
C ILE A 84 8.97 -5.65 -1.50
N LYS A 85 8.67 -5.85 -0.21
CA LYS A 85 7.38 -6.37 0.24
C LYS A 85 6.21 -5.46 -0.15
N TYR A 86 6.37 -4.15 0.01
CA TYR A 86 5.34 -3.17 -0.31
C TYR A 86 5.13 -3.05 -1.82
N SER A 87 6.20 -2.97 -2.59
CA SER A 87 6.13 -2.91 -4.06
C SER A 87 5.50 -4.18 -4.66
N ALA A 88 5.94 -5.35 -4.20
CA ALA A 88 5.37 -6.63 -4.63
C ALA A 88 3.89 -6.76 -4.25
N GLY A 89 3.53 -6.38 -3.02
CA GLY A 89 2.15 -6.41 -2.55
C GLY A 89 1.23 -5.46 -3.33
N ALA A 90 1.67 -4.22 -3.57
CA ALA A 90 0.91 -3.24 -4.36
C ALA A 90 0.76 -3.68 -5.83
N SER A 91 1.83 -4.18 -6.43
CA SER A 91 1.81 -4.65 -7.82
C SER A 91 0.91 -5.89 -7.98
N ALA A 92 0.96 -6.82 -7.04
CA ALA A 92 0.09 -8.00 -7.04
C ALA A 92 -1.39 -7.60 -6.90
N PHE A 93 -1.71 -6.65 -6.01
CA PHE A 93 -3.07 -6.14 -5.84
C PHE A 93 -3.62 -5.51 -7.12
N LEU A 94 -2.86 -4.60 -7.75
CA LEU A 94 -3.26 -3.96 -8.99
C LEU A 94 -3.31 -4.92 -10.18
N GLY A 95 -2.44 -5.93 -10.21
CA GLY A 95 -2.45 -6.98 -11.22
C GLY A 95 -3.71 -7.84 -11.14
N LEU A 96 -4.13 -8.21 -9.92
CA LEU A 96 -5.39 -8.93 -9.69
C LEU A 96 -6.61 -8.08 -10.08
N GLU A 97 -6.58 -6.78 -9.77
CA GLU A 97 -7.63 -5.85 -10.16
C GLU A 97 -7.76 -5.75 -11.69
N ALA A 98 -6.63 -5.55 -12.40
CA ALA A 98 -6.61 -5.49 -13.86
C ALA A 98 -7.03 -6.82 -14.51
N GLY A 99 -6.64 -7.96 -13.93
CA GLY A 99 -7.05 -9.28 -14.41
C GLY A 99 -8.55 -9.51 -14.26
N LEU A 100 -9.14 -9.13 -13.13
CA LEU A 100 -10.59 -9.24 -12.93
C LEU A 100 -11.38 -8.24 -13.79
N ASP A 101 -10.87 -7.03 -13.99
CA ASP A 101 -11.45 -6.05 -14.93
C ASP A 101 -11.47 -6.61 -16.36
N TYR A 102 -10.42 -7.32 -16.79
CA TYR A 102 -10.35 -7.97 -18.12
C TYR A 102 -11.39 -9.10 -18.28
N VAL A 103 -11.60 -9.90 -17.22
CA VAL A 103 -12.55 -11.03 -17.26
C VAL A 103 -14.00 -10.55 -17.23
N ARG A 104 -14.32 -9.50 -16.45
CA ARG A 104 -15.69 -9.00 -16.29
C ARG A 104 -16.11 -7.93 -17.31
N GLY A 105 -15.16 -7.18 -17.87
CA GLY A 105 -15.44 -6.09 -18.81
C GLY A 105 -16.16 -4.88 -18.18
N THR A 106 -16.33 -4.84 -16.85
CA THR A 106 -16.90 -3.70 -16.11
C THR A 106 -15.90 -3.17 -15.08
N THR A 107 -15.97 -1.86 -14.82
CA THR A 107 -15.10 -1.16 -13.86
C THR A 107 -15.96 -0.64 -12.70
N ASP A 108 -15.92 -1.35 -11.58
CA ASP A 108 -16.78 -1.09 -10.40
C ASP A 108 -16.00 -1.16 -9.08
N PHE A 109 -16.43 -0.42 -8.05
CA PHE A 109 -15.88 -0.54 -6.67
C PHE A 109 -16.02 -1.95 -6.10
N LEU A 110 -17.04 -2.71 -6.54
CA LEU A 110 -17.26 -4.10 -6.12
C LEU A 110 -16.11 -5.00 -6.55
N ASN A 111 -15.51 -4.75 -7.72
CA ASN A 111 -14.37 -5.54 -8.19
C ASN A 111 -13.15 -5.29 -7.29
N THR A 112 -12.86 -4.03 -7.01
CA THR A 112 -11.78 -3.61 -6.10
C THR A 112 -11.98 -4.16 -4.68
N THR A 113 -13.23 -4.20 -4.20
CA THR A 113 -13.59 -4.77 -2.89
C THR A 113 -13.41 -6.29 -2.86
N ALA A 114 -13.80 -7.00 -3.93
CA ALA A 114 -13.60 -8.43 -4.06
C ALA A 114 -12.11 -8.79 -4.09
N VAL A 115 -11.32 -8.07 -4.90
CA VAL A 115 -9.85 -8.19 -4.93
C VAL A 115 -9.28 -7.98 -3.53
N GLY A 116 -9.65 -6.89 -2.85
CA GLY A 116 -9.16 -6.59 -1.50
C GLY A 116 -9.51 -7.64 -0.46
N THR A 117 -10.70 -8.23 -0.54
CA THR A 117 -11.14 -9.32 0.34
C THR A 117 -10.30 -10.58 0.10
N VAL A 118 -10.09 -10.93 -1.17
CA VAL A 118 -9.28 -12.10 -1.57
C VAL A 118 -7.81 -11.90 -1.19
N SER A 119 -7.21 -10.75 -1.51
CA SER A 119 -5.83 -10.41 -1.13
C SER A 119 -5.64 -10.45 0.38
N SER A 120 -6.61 -9.93 1.16
CA SER A 120 -6.56 -9.97 2.63
C SER A 120 -6.65 -11.40 3.17
N TYR A 121 -7.49 -12.24 2.56
CA TYR A 121 -7.62 -13.64 2.95
C TYR A 121 -6.34 -14.45 2.65
N ILE A 122 -5.76 -14.28 1.44
CA ILE A 122 -4.50 -14.91 1.04
C ILE A 122 -3.39 -14.50 2.01
N PHE A 123 -3.25 -13.21 2.29
CA PHE A 123 -2.24 -12.71 3.21
C PHE A 123 -2.42 -13.26 4.64
N GLY A 124 -3.65 -13.30 5.13
CA GLY A 124 -3.96 -13.89 6.45
C GLY A 124 -3.69 -15.40 6.51
N SER A 125 -3.83 -16.11 5.40
CA SER A 125 -3.50 -17.53 5.30
C SER A 125 -1.99 -17.78 5.25
N ALA A 126 -1.25 -16.97 4.47
CA ALA A 126 0.20 -17.07 4.35
C ALA A 126 0.93 -16.80 5.68
N ASN A 127 0.38 -15.94 6.54
CA ASN A 127 0.95 -15.64 7.86
C ASN A 127 0.46 -16.56 8.99
N HIS A 128 -0.19 -17.68 8.67
CA HIS A 128 -0.70 -18.65 9.65
C HIS A 128 -1.52 -18.02 10.80
N MET A 129 -2.35 -17.02 10.49
CA MET A 129 -3.16 -16.33 11.50
C MET A 129 -4.27 -17.24 12.06
N THR A 130 -4.59 -17.07 13.34
CA THR A 130 -5.74 -17.75 13.97
C THR A 130 -7.05 -17.35 13.28
N ARG A 131 -8.08 -18.20 13.37
CA ARG A 131 -9.38 -17.97 12.70
C ARG A 131 -10.00 -16.61 13.03
N VAL A 132 -9.90 -16.18 14.29
CA VAL A 132 -10.45 -14.88 14.75
C VAL A 132 -9.65 -13.71 14.18
N GLN A 133 -8.32 -13.80 14.19
CA GLN A 133 -7.45 -12.77 13.60
C GLN A 133 -7.68 -12.64 12.10
N LYS A 134 -7.81 -13.77 11.38
CA LYS A 134 -8.08 -13.79 9.94
C LYS A 134 -9.41 -13.10 9.63
N TRP A 135 -10.47 -13.39 10.38
CA TRP A 135 -11.77 -12.73 10.17
C TRP A 135 -11.73 -11.23 10.43
N SER A 136 -11.07 -10.79 11.50
CA SER A 136 -10.90 -9.36 11.79
C SER A 136 -10.07 -8.66 10.72
N PHE A 137 -9.02 -9.33 10.23
CA PHE A 137 -8.16 -8.82 9.16
C PHE A 137 -8.91 -8.68 7.84
N VAL A 138 -9.68 -9.69 7.44
CA VAL A 138 -10.51 -9.66 6.23
C VAL A 138 -11.55 -8.55 6.32
N LYS A 139 -12.25 -8.38 7.45
CA LYS A 139 -13.25 -7.29 7.62
C LYS A 139 -12.63 -5.90 7.47
N LYS A 140 -11.44 -5.68 8.05
CA LYS A 140 -10.73 -4.40 7.93
C LYS A 140 -10.21 -4.19 6.51
N GLY A 141 -9.65 -5.25 5.89
CA GLY A 141 -9.17 -5.22 4.52
C GLY A 141 -10.27 -4.94 3.50
N SER A 142 -11.44 -5.58 3.67
CA SER A 142 -12.61 -5.33 2.81
C SER A 142 -13.15 -3.91 2.97
N LEU A 143 -13.18 -3.39 4.20
CA LEU A 143 -13.60 -2.01 4.45
C LEU A 143 -12.66 -1.00 3.78
N LEU A 144 -11.34 -1.19 3.92
CA LEU A 144 -10.35 -0.33 3.26
C LEU A 144 -10.45 -0.41 1.73
N ALA A 145 -10.63 -1.60 1.18
CA ALA A 145 -10.80 -1.80 -0.26
C ALA A 145 -12.08 -1.15 -0.79
N LEU A 146 -13.17 -1.19 -0.01
CA LEU A 146 -14.41 -0.49 -0.32
C LEU A 146 -14.19 1.03 -0.33
N CYS A 147 -13.57 1.60 0.71
CA CYS A 147 -13.26 3.03 0.74
C CYS A 147 -12.36 3.45 -0.43
N TYR A 148 -11.38 2.63 -0.78
CA TYR A 148 -10.49 2.87 -1.92
C TYR A 148 -11.24 2.81 -3.25
N GLY A 149 -12.09 1.81 -3.47
CA GLY A 149 -12.93 1.70 -4.67
C GLY A 149 -13.90 2.87 -4.82
N MET A 150 -14.57 3.27 -3.73
CA MET A 150 -15.44 4.45 -3.74
C MET A 150 -14.68 5.74 -4.06
N ALA A 151 -13.46 5.90 -3.53
CA ALA A 151 -12.62 7.05 -3.85
C ALA A 151 -12.19 7.05 -5.33
N GLN A 152 -11.86 5.89 -5.89
CA GLN A 152 -11.58 5.75 -7.33
C GLN A 152 -12.80 6.16 -8.18
N ASP A 153 -13.99 5.71 -7.82
CA ASP A 153 -15.22 6.00 -8.55
C ASP A 153 -15.62 7.48 -8.47
N ALA A 154 -15.50 8.08 -7.29
CA ALA A 154 -15.75 9.52 -7.10
C ALA A 154 -14.81 10.36 -7.98
N LEU A 155 -13.54 9.93 -8.09
CA LEU A 155 -12.57 10.56 -8.96
C LEU A 155 -12.89 10.35 -10.45
N ILE A 156 -13.42 9.20 -10.87
CA ILE A 156 -13.85 8.96 -12.26
C ILE A 156 -15.07 9.83 -12.59
N TYR A 157 -16.03 9.89 -11.67
CA TYR A 157 -17.25 10.69 -11.82
C TYR A 157 -16.95 12.19 -11.94
N GLY A 158 -16.07 12.72 -11.07
CA GLY A 158 -15.67 14.13 -11.12
C GLY A 158 -14.97 14.56 -12.42
N ARG A 159 -14.55 13.61 -13.24
CA ARG A 159 -13.90 13.84 -14.54
C ARG A 159 -14.82 13.61 -15.73
N GLY A 160 -16.11 13.31 -15.49
CA GLY A 160 -17.06 12.97 -16.55
C GLY A 160 -16.88 11.57 -17.13
N GLY A 161 -16.15 10.68 -16.44
CA GLY A 161 -16.03 9.26 -16.81
C GLY A 161 -17.31 8.49 -16.50
N ASN A 162 -17.61 7.49 -17.32
CA ASN A 162 -18.82 6.67 -17.15
C ASN A 162 -18.53 5.45 -16.27
N VAL A 163 -19.09 5.44 -15.07
CA VAL A 163 -19.08 4.27 -14.18
C VAL A 163 -20.38 3.48 -14.41
N TRP A 164 -20.38 2.17 -14.21
CA TRP A 164 -21.53 1.32 -14.58
C TRP A 164 -22.85 1.78 -13.95
N TYR A 165 -22.86 2.22 -12.69
CA TYR A 165 -24.06 2.72 -12.00
C TYR A 165 -24.54 4.09 -12.50
N THR A 166 -23.67 4.93 -13.05
CA THR A 166 -24.09 6.25 -13.56
C THR A 166 -24.90 6.11 -14.85
N LYS A 167 -24.72 5.01 -15.61
CA LYS A 167 -25.54 4.67 -16.77
C LYS A 167 -27.00 4.34 -16.41
N PHE A 168 -27.25 3.77 -15.23
CA PHE A 168 -28.61 3.49 -14.76
C PHE A 168 -29.36 4.75 -14.29
N GLY A 169 -28.64 5.75 -13.77
CA GLY A 169 -29.24 7.03 -13.34
C GLY A 169 -29.54 8.00 -14.48
N ALA A 170 -28.78 7.96 -15.59
CA ALA A 170 -28.95 8.87 -16.73
C ALA A 170 -30.08 8.45 -17.71
N GLY A 171 -30.75 7.32 -17.47
CA GLY A 171 -31.82 6.79 -18.34
C GLY A 171 -33.17 7.50 -18.26
N THR A 172 -33.34 8.53 -17.42
CA THR A 172 -34.63 9.20 -17.18
C THR A 172 -34.74 10.62 -17.76
N SER A 173 -33.71 11.16 -18.40
CA SER A 173 -33.69 12.57 -18.84
C SER A 173 -33.80 12.79 -20.36
N ASN A 174 -34.41 11.86 -21.12
CA ASN A 174 -34.69 12.04 -22.55
C ASN A 174 -36.15 11.75 -22.90
N ILE A 175 -37.09 12.33 -22.15
CA ILE A 175 -38.46 12.56 -22.64
C ILE A 175 -38.52 14.02 -23.07
N LYS A 176 -38.27 14.27 -24.37
CA LYS A 176 -38.69 15.52 -25.00
C LYS A 176 -40.20 15.43 -25.21
N ILE A 177 -40.95 16.29 -24.53
CA ILE A 177 -42.33 16.65 -24.90
C ILE A 177 -42.25 17.65 -26.05
#